data_AF-A0A291DJY6-F1
#
_entry.id   AF-A0A291DJY6-F1
#
_cell.length_a   1.000
_cell.length_b   1.000
_cell.length_c   1.000
_cell.angle_alpha   90.00
_cell.angle_beta   90.00
_cell.angle_gamma   90.00
#
_symmetry.space_group_name_H-M   'P 1'
#
loop_
_entity.id
_entity.type
_entity.pdbx_description
1 polymer ?
#
loop_
_entity_poly.entity_id
_entity_poly.type
_entity_poly.pdbx_seq_one_letter_code
_entity_poly.pdbx_strand_id
1 'polypeptide(L)'
;MFLTDDFILKNSFAKQLYHGYAKKQPIIDYHCHLDSKEIFEDQNFTNLTQAWLAGDHYKWRLMRANGVAESLITGDADDYEKFCAWAQTLEACIGNPLYVWTNLELKRIFGIDERLTLANAASIWEKANQQLWTKEFSPRGLIKKMAVEVICTTDDPIDSLTYHQKLAEESFAVYPTFRPDKAINLQNSEFPAYLKQLAIAASKEITSYQTLVEALTVRISYFQQQGCRLADHSLSRLGEEAYDVAALEAIFQKRLTTETLTNEEIRQFQTGLLIDLMRQYAKQGWTAQLHLMATRNNSQKLFQQRGPDSGGDAMGDDRLARGLSRTLAQLQAESLLPKTILYSLNPKDYPVLTALMGAFQEECKGKLQLGSAWWFNDTYSGMRHQLTTLAEGGILGNFVGMLTDSRSFLSYPRHEYFRRILCQVISEWVEDGQLPADEMYLGQIVADISYHNAKTYFDFPN
;
A
#
# COMPACT_ATOMS: atom_id res chain seq x y z
N MET A 1 6.66 -30.96 5.53
CA MET A 1 6.74 -30.06 6.71
C MET A 1 6.26 -28.68 6.26
N PHE A 2 5.40 -28.01 7.04
CA PHE A 2 4.80 -26.71 6.70
C PHE A 2 5.70 -25.57 7.16
N LEU A 3 5.80 -24.48 6.37
CA LEU A 3 6.63 -23.29 6.66
C LEU A 3 8.07 -23.61 7.11
N THR A 4 8.76 -24.52 6.42
CA THR A 4 10.19 -24.77 6.62
C THR A 4 11.03 -23.53 6.28
N ASP A 5 12.33 -23.56 6.58
CA ASP A 5 13.24 -22.49 6.15
C ASP A 5 13.28 -22.32 4.62
N ASP A 6 13.00 -23.40 3.88
CA ASP A 6 12.86 -23.43 2.42
C ASP A 6 11.41 -23.27 1.93
N PHE A 7 10.49 -22.73 2.75
CA PHE A 7 9.12 -22.46 2.32
C PHE A 7 9.10 -21.70 0.97
N ILE A 8 8.29 -22.19 0.01
CA ILE A 8 8.18 -21.74 -1.40
C ILE A 8 9.39 -22.09 -2.29
N LEU A 9 10.60 -22.26 -1.73
CA LEU A 9 11.84 -22.46 -2.46
C LEU A 9 12.00 -23.95 -2.85
N LYS A 10 11.61 -24.29 -4.09
CA LYS A 10 11.52 -25.68 -4.54
C LYS A 10 12.86 -26.25 -5.00
N ASN A 11 13.71 -25.44 -5.61
CA ASN A 11 15.01 -25.87 -6.17
C ASN A 11 16.21 -25.26 -5.44
N SER A 12 17.41 -25.77 -5.71
CA SER A 12 18.64 -25.33 -5.03
C SER A 12 19.00 -23.88 -5.33
N PHE A 13 18.73 -23.42 -6.56
CA PHE A 13 19.07 -22.05 -6.96
C PHE A 13 18.19 -21.01 -6.27
N ALA A 14 16.89 -21.27 -6.12
CA ALA A 14 15.97 -20.45 -5.32
C ALA A 14 16.45 -20.29 -3.87
N LYS A 15 16.95 -21.38 -3.28
CA LYS A 15 17.52 -21.40 -1.92
C LYS A 15 18.78 -20.56 -1.83
N GLN A 16 19.68 -20.66 -2.81
CA GLN A 16 20.89 -19.84 -2.88
C GLN A 16 20.54 -18.35 -2.97
N LEU A 17 19.65 -17.97 -3.89
CA LEU A 17 19.22 -16.57 -4.05
C LEU A 17 18.58 -16.02 -2.76
N TYR A 18 17.66 -16.76 -2.16
CA TYR A 18 16.94 -16.27 -0.97
C TYR A 18 17.85 -16.19 0.26
N HIS A 19 18.52 -17.27 0.64
CA HIS A 19 19.34 -17.32 1.86
C HIS A 19 20.65 -16.54 1.69
N GLY A 20 21.19 -16.48 0.47
CA GLY A 20 22.42 -15.78 0.15
C GLY A 20 22.26 -14.25 0.07
N TYR A 21 21.18 -13.79 -0.57
CA TYR A 21 21.03 -12.39 -1.00
C TYR A 21 19.77 -11.73 -0.42
N ALA A 22 18.57 -12.28 -0.65
CA ALA A 22 17.31 -11.62 -0.33
C ALA A 22 17.05 -11.47 1.18
N LYS A 23 17.27 -12.55 1.95
CA LYS A 23 16.92 -12.65 3.38
C LYS A 23 17.66 -11.61 4.24
N LYS A 24 18.85 -11.20 3.81
CA LYS A 24 19.73 -10.29 4.56
C LYS A 24 19.39 -8.81 4.34
N GLN A 25 18.58 -8.49 3.34
CA GLN A 25 18.27 -7.10 3.03
C GLN A 25 17.36 -6.49 4.10
N PRO A 26 17.60 -5.25 4.54
CA PRO A 26 16.65 -4.50 5.37
C PRO A 26 15.31 -4.29 4.63
N ILE A 27 14.30 -3.78 5.32
CA ILE A 27 13.00 -3.45 4.73
C ILE A 27 12.90 -1.94 4.52
N ILE A 28 12.53 -1.56 3.29
CA ILE A 28 11.95 -0.25 2.99
C ILE A 28 10.47 -0.51 2.71
N ASP A 29 9.62 -0.09 3.64
CA ASP A 29 8.17 -0.17 3.50
C ASP A 29 7.64 1.19 3.02
N TYR A 30 7.84 1.46 1.74
CA TYR A 30 7.61 2.77 1.12
C TYR A 30 6.13 3.14 0.94
N HIS A 31 5.20 2.30 1.37
CA HIS A 31 3.79 2.62 1.45
C HIS A 31 3.08 1.69 2.45
N CYS A 32 2.57 2.29 3.54
CA CYS A 32 1.78 1.60 4.54
C CYS A 32 0.73 2.53 5.15
N HIS A 33 -0.09 1.97 6.03
CA HIS A 33 -1.15 2.64 6.76
C HIS A 33 -0.96 2.55 8.29
N LEU A 34 0.28 2.40 8.75
CA LEU A 34 0.63 2.49 10.17
C LEU A 34 0.39 3.91 10.70
N ASP A 35 0.00 4.01 11.98
CA ASP A 35 -0.18 5.30 12.65
C ASP A 35 1.14 5.80 13.24
N SER A 36 1.63 6.95 12.74
CA SER A 36 2.82 7.62 13.27
C SER A 36 2.72 7.95 14.75
N LYS A 37 1.51 8.20 15.27
CA LYS A 37 1.26 8.38 16.70
C LYS A 37 1.54 7.11 17.49
N GLU A 38 1.06 5.95 17.03
CA GLU A 38 1.33 4.67 17.69
C GLU A 38 2.82 4.35 17.70
N ILE A 39 3.53 4.64 16.61
CA ILE A 39 4.99 4.52 16.55
C ILE A 39 5.63 5.45 17.59
N PHE A 40 5.18 6.70 17.70
CA PHE A 40 5.74 7.65 18.64
C PHE A 40 5.44 7.31 20.11
N GLU A 41 4.20 6.97 20.45
CA GLU A 41 3.79 6.64 21.82
C GLU A 41 4.35 5.31 22.29
N ASP A 42 4.68 4.41 21.34
CA ASP A 42 5.38 3.13 21.55
C ASP A 42 4.73 2.26 22.63
N GLN A 43 3.41 2.33 22.74
CA GLN A 43 2.65 1.55 23.71
C GLN A 43 2.47 0.13 23.22
N ASN A 44 2.78 -0.83 24.10
CA ASN A 44 2.54 -2.23 23.84
C ASN A 44 1.05 -2.53 23.60
N PHE A 45 0.78 -3.47 22.70
CA PHE A 45 -0.58 -3.95 22.46
C PHE A 45 -1.13 -4.65 23.70
N THR A 46 -2.41 -4.44 23.98
CA THR A 46 -3.07 -5.07 25.14
C THR A 46 -3.08 -6.59 25.01
N ASN A 47 -3.34 -7.11 23.81
CA ASN A 47 -3.35 -8.54 23.50
C ASN A 47 -3.25 -8.78 21.97
N LEU A 48 -3.20 -10.06 21.58
CA LEU A 48 -3.04 -10.50 20.21
C LEU A 48 -4.21 -10.11 19.29
N THR A 49 -5.45 -10.06 19.80
CA THR A 49 -6.60 -9.57 19.01
C THR A 49 -6.42 -8.12 18.62
N GLN A 50 -5.96 -7.26 19.54
CA GLN A 50 -5.69 -5.86 19.22
C GLN A 50 -4.56 -5.72 18.18
N ALA A 51 -3.51 -6.54 18.28
CA ALA A 51 -2.39 -6.50 17.33
C ALA A 51 -2.75 -7.07 15.94
N TRP A 52 -3.67 -8.05 15.85
CA TRP A 52 -3.97 -8.78 14.61
C TRP A 52 -5.29 -8.45 13.94
N LEU A 53 -6.33 -8.19 14.72
CA LEU A 53 -7.73 -8.17 14.26
C LEU A 53 -8.34 -6.77 14.29
N ALA A 54 -7.81 -5.83 15.08
CA ALA A 54 -8.43 -4.51 15.25
C ALA A 54 -8.46 -3.63 13.99
N GLY A 55 -7.57 -3.87 13.02
CA GLY A 55 -7.48 -3.07 11.78
C GLY A 55 -7.36 -3.89 10.50
N ASP A 56 -7.50 -5.21 10.55
CA ASP A 56 -7.24 -6.10 9.41
C ASP A 56 -8.55 -6.54 8.72
N HIS A 57 -8.95 -5.75 7.73
CA HIS A 57 -10.14 -6.01 6.94
C HIS A 57 -10.06 -7.29 6.07
N TYR A 58 -8.88 -7.86 5.84
CA TYR A 58 -8.77 -9.17 5.17
C TYR A 58 -9.34 -10.27 6.07
N LYS A 59 -8.95 -10.27 7.34
CA LYS A 59 -9.42 -11.26 8.34
C LYS A 59 -10.93 -11.12 8.54
N TRP A 60 -11.43 -9.89 8.68
CA TRP A 60 -12.88 -9.64 8.81
C TRP A 60 -13.68 -10.18 7.64
N ARG A 61 -13.20 -10.00 6.40
CA ARG A 61 -13.89 -10.49 5.21
C ARG A 61 -14.05 -12.02 5.24
N LEU A 62 -13.02 -12.75 5.66
CA LEU A 62 -13.09 -14.20 5.76
C LEU A 62 -13.96 -14.66 6.93
N MET A 63 -13.92 -13.97 8.07
CA MET A 63 -14.83 -14.26 9.19
C MET A 63 -16.29 -14.11 8.78
N ARG A 64 -16.64 -13.04 8.05
CA ARG A 64 -17.99 -12.86 7.48
C ARG A 64 -18.33 -13.95 6.45
N ALA A 65 -17.39 -14.31 5.58
CA ALA A 65 -17.58 -15.39 4.60
C ALA A 65 -17.78 -16.76 5.29
N ASN A 66 -17.18 -16.96 6.46
CA ASN A 66 -17.35 -18.13 7.32
C ASN A 66 -18.59 -18.04 8.23
N GLY A 67 -19.44 -17.03 8.06
CA GLY A 67 -20.69 -16.89 8.81
C GLY A 67 -20.52 -16.48 10.27
N VAL A 68 -19.34 -15.97 10.66
CA VAL A 68 -19.10 -15.47 12.03
C VAL A 68 -19.97 -14.23 12.26
N ALA A 69 -20.59 -14.17 13.45
CA ALA A 69 -21.41 -13.02 13.85
C ALA A 69 -20.58 -11.74 13.91
N GLU A 70 -21.15 -10.61 13.46
CA GLU A 70 -20.44 -9.32 13.42
C GLU A 70 -19.98 -8.84 14.81
N SER A 71 -20.65 -9.30 15.89
CA SER A 71 -20.24 -9.05 17.28
C SER A 71 -18.83 -9.59 17.59
N LEU A 72 -18.45 -10.71 16.96
CA LEU A 72 -17.15 -11.37 17.09
C LEU A 72 -16.11 -10.89 16.05
N ILE A 73 -16.44 -9.87 15.26
CA ILE A 73 -15.56 -9.30 14.24
C ILE A 73 -15.19 -7.87 14.65
N THR A 74 -16.16 -6.96 14.57
CA THR A 74 -15.96 -5.53 14.89
C THR A 74 -16.93 -5.02 15.96
N GLY A 75 -17.64 -5.91 16.66
CA GLY A 75 -18.48 -5.54 17.79
C GLY A 75 -17.74 -5.64 19.13
N ASP A 76 -18.50 -5.58 20.21
CA ASP A 76 -17.96 -5.42 21.57
C ASP A 76 -17.74 -6.76 22.31
N ALA A 77 -17.66 -7.88 21.58
CA ALA A 77 -17.35 -9.18 22.18
C ALA A 77 -15.91 -9.19 22.76
N ASP A 78 -15.66 -10.14 23.66
CA ASP A 78 -14.35 -10.29 24.30
C ASP A 78 -13.27 -10.60 23.25
N ASP A 79 -12.08 -10.04 23.46
CA ASP A 79 -10.98 -10.14 22.51
C ASP A 79 -10.53 -11.59 22.31
N TYR A 80 -10.56 -12.43 23.35
CA TYR A 80 -10.23 -13.85 23.21
C TYR A 80 -11.31 -14.62 22.45
N GLU A 81 -12.59 -14.26 22.60
CA GLU A 81 -13.68 -14.85 21.80
C GLU A 81 -13.51 -14.52 20.31
N LYS A 82 -13.17 -13.26 19.99
CA LYS A 82 -12.85 -12.84 18.61
C LYS A 82 -11.65 -13.62 18.06
N PHE A 83 -10.61 -13.83 18.87
CA PHE A 83 -9.45 -14.63 18.51
C PHE A 83 -9.81 -16.09 18.23
N CYS A 84 -10.66 -16.70 19.06
CA CYS A 84 -11.14 -18.07 18.84
C CYS A 84 -11.96 -18.17 17.55
N ALA A 85 -12.82 -17.19 17.28
CA ALA A 85 -13.58 -17.13 16.03
C ALA A 85 -12.67 -16.98 14.80
N TRP A 86 -11.58 -16.22 14.92
CA TRP A 86 -10.54 -16.15 13.90
C TRP A 86 -9.82 -17.49 13.72
N ALA A 87 -9.39 -18.14 14.81
CA ALA A 87 -8.73 -19.44 14.77
C ALA A 87 -9.59 -20.50 14.07
N GLN A 88 -10.89 -20.55 14.40
CA GLN A 88 -11.85 -21.43 13.75
C GLN A 88 -12.02 -21.10 12.26
N THR A 89 -12.11 -19.82 11.92
CA THR A 89 -12.19 -19.37 10.51
C THR A 89 -10.95 -19.78 9.72
N LEU A 90 -9.77 -19.62 10.31
CA LEU A 90 -8.50 -19.97 9.67
C LEU A 90 -8.43 -21.45 9.29
N GLU A 91 -9.02 -22.35 10.07
CA GLU A 91 -9.05 -23.78 9.74
C GLU A 91 -9.80 -24.09 8.44
N ALA A 92 -10.76 -23.26 8.05
CA ALA A 92 -11.46 -23.35 6.76
C ALA A 92 -10.72 -22.66 5.60
N CYS A 93 -9.69 -21.87 5.87
CA CYS A 93 -9.01 -21.01 4.89
C CYS A 93 -7.98 -21.75 4.00
N ILE A 94 -8.29 -22.96 3.54
CA ILE A 94 -7.39 -23.72 2.65
C ILE A 94 -7.15 -22.98 1.33
N GLY A 95 -5.88 -22.74 1.00
CA GLY A 95 -5.47 -22.00 -0.21
C GLY A 95 -5.58 -20.48 -0.10
N ASN A 96 -6.12 -19.92 0.99
CA ASN A 96 -6.13 -18.47 1.19
C ASN A 96 -4.76 -17.98 1.72
N PRO A 97 -4.24 -16.82 1.25
CA PRO A 97 -2.98 -16.26 1.74
C PRO A 97 -2.96 -16.03 3.27
N LEU A 98 -4.09 -15.69 3.89
CA LEU A 98 -4.15 -15.49 5.35
C LEU A 98 -3.78 -16.74 6.16
N TYR A 99 -4.00 -17.94 5.60
CA TYR A 99 -3.51 -19.17 6.22
C TYR A 99 -1.99 -19.19 6.32
N VAL A 100 -1.30 -18.75 5.28
CA VAL A 100 0.15 -18.63 5.29
C VAL A 100 0.59 -17.49 6.18
N TRP A 101 0.01 -16.30 6.01
CA TRP A 101 0.43 -15.10 6.74
C TRP A 101 0.31 -15.26 8.25
N THR A 102 -0.85 -15.70 8.75
CA THR A 102 -1.04 -15.90 10.19
C THR A 102 -0.01 -16.84 10.80
N ASN A 103 0.31 -17.95 10.13
CA ASN A 103 1.29 -18.90 10.65
C ASN A 103 2.74 -18.42 10.44
N LEU A 104 3.00 -17.61 9.40
CA LEU A 104 4.30 -16.99 9.18
C LEU A 104 4.58 -15.89 10.23
N GLU A 105 3.57 -15.09 10.58
CA GLU A 105 3.60 -14.09 11.64
C GLU A 105 3.91 -14.74 13.00
N LEU A 106 3.19 -15.81 13.36
CA LEU A 106 3.48 -16.61 14.56
C LEU A 106 4.92 -17.10 14.59
N LYS A 107 5.39 -17.68 13.48
CA LYS A 107 6.73 -18.27 13.42
C LYS A 107 7.85 -17.24 13.46
N ARG A 108 7.72 -16.14 12.72
CA ARG A 108 8.82 -15.16 12.54
C ARG A 108 8.87 -14.12 13.64
N ILE A 109 7.71 -13.68 14.10
CA ILE A 109 7.63 -12.60 15.09
C ILE A 109 7.65 -13.20 16.50
N PHE A 110 6.81 -14.21 16.76
CA PHE A 110 6.65 -14.78 18.09
C PHE A 110 7.49 -16.04 18.35
N GLY A 111 8.16 -16.58 17.32
CA GLY A 111 8.91 -17.84 17.43
C GLY A 111 8.02 -19.07 17.66
N ILE A 112 6.71 -18.97 17.39
CA ILE A 112 5.74 -20.04 17.60
C ILE A 112 5.66 -20.88 16.32
N ASP A 113 6.29 -22.07 16.32
CA ASP A 113 6.27 -23.02 15.20
C ASP A 113 5.12 -24.04 15.32
N GLU A 114 3.95 -23.55 15.71
CA GLU A 114 2.71 -24.33 15.77
C GLU A 114 1.68 -23.67 14.87
N ARG A 115 0.97 -24.48 14.08
CA ARG A 115 -0.14 -23.95 13.29
C ARG A 115 -1.29 -23.52 14.21
N LEU A 116 -1.85 -22.34 13.98
CA LEU A 116 -3.06 -21.92 14.70
C LEU A 116 -4.27 -22.79 14.32
N THR A 117 -4.94 -23.30 15.36
CA THR A 117 -6.18 -24.06 15.33
C THR A 117 -7.06 -23.59 16.48
N LEU A 118 -8.36 -23.90 16.45
CA LEU A 118 -9.19 -23.65 17.62
C LEU A 118 -8.70 -24.44 18.85
N ALA A 119 -8.21 -25.67 18.63
CA ALA A 119 -7.78 -26.57 19.71
C ALA A 119 -6.55 -26.06 20.49
N ASN A 120 -5.64 -25.32 19.84
CA ASN A 120 -4.46 -24.75 20.48
C ASN A 120 -4.51 -23.22 20.64
N ALA A 121 -5.67 -22.59 20.36
CA ALA A 121 -5.85 -21.14 20.45
C ALA A 121 -5.46 -20.59 21.83
N ALA A 122 -5.89 -21.23 22.92
CA ALA A 122 -5.55 -20.81 24.29
C ALA A 122 -4.03 -20.73 24.52
N SER A 123 -3.28 -21.75 24.07
CA SER A 123 -1.83 -21.80 24.27
C SER A 123 -1.10 -20.75 23.44
N ILE A 124 -1.50 -20.58 22.17
CA ILE A 124 -0.91 -19.55 21.29
C ILE A 124 -1.21 -18.16 21.83
N TRP A 125 -2.44 -17.91 22.28
CA TRP A 125 -2.86 -16.65 22.89
C TRP A 125 -1.98 -16.29 24.08
N GLU A 126 -1.79 -17.22 25.02
CA GLU A 126 -0.96 -17.00 26.21
C GLU A 126 0.51 -16.72 25.84
N LYS A 127 1.12 -17.56 25.00
CA LYS A 127 2.52 -17.41 24.56
C LYS A 127 2.77 -16.09 23.82
N ALA A 128 1.85 -15.69 22.96
CA ALA A 128 1.98 -14.45 22.19
C ALA A 128 1.77 -13.23 23.08
N ASN A 129 0.75 -13.23 23.95
CA ASN A 129 0.48 -12.10 24.84
C ASN A 129 1.60 -11.86 25.84
N GLN A 130 2.20 -12.93 26.37
CA GLN A 130 3.34 -12.81 27.29
C GLN A 130 4.54 -12.08 26.64
N GLN A 131 4.73 -12.28 25.33
CA GLN A 131 5.72 -11.55 24.54
C GLN A 131 5.26 -10.13 24.19
N LEU A 132 3.99 -9.92 23.84
CA LEU A 132 3.44 -8.61 23.47
C LEU A 132 3.58 -7.55 24.57
N TRP A 133 3.77 -7.96 25.82
CA TRP A 133 3.98 -7.03 26.94
C TRP A 133 5.45 -6.67 27.19
N THR A 134 6.40 -7.24 26.43
CA THR A 134 7.82 -6.87 26.52
C THR A 134 8.15 -5.73 25.57
N LYS A 135 9.19 -4.96 25.89
CA LYS A 135 9.60 -3.79 25.09
C LYS A 135 9.96 -4.15 23.63
N GLU A 136 10.45 -5.37 23.40
CA GLU A 136 10.81 -5.87 22.06
C GLU A 136 9.60 -6.05 21.14
N PHE A 137 8.38 -6.09 21.69
CA PHE A 137 7.12 -6.23 20.96
C PHE A 137 6.26 -4.96 20.98
N SER A 138 6.80 -3.83 21.44
CA SER A 138 6.20 -2.52 21.20
C SER A 138 6.24 -2.20 19.69
N PRO A 139 5.46 -1.22 19.20
CA PRO A 139 5.53 -0.77 17.80
C PRO A 139 6.97 -0.55 17.30
N ARG A 140 7.79 0.20 18.03
CA ARG A 140 9.22 0.42 17.66
C ARG A 140 10.06 -0.83 17.82
N GLY A 141 9.75 -1.67 18.81
CA GLY A 141 10.40 -2.96 19.01
C GLY A 141 10.23 -3.88 17.80
N LEU A 142 8.99 -3.99 17.28
CA LEU A 142 8.66 -4.79 16.11
C LEU A 142 9.33 -4.27 14.84
N ILE A 143 9.34 -2.95 14.62
CA ILE A 143 10.05 -2.30 13.50
C ILE A 143 11.53 -2.69 13.51
N LYS A 144 12.20 -2.56 14.67
CA LYS A 144 13.62 -2.89 14.84
C LYS A 144 13.87 -4.39 14.67
N LYS A 145 13.02 -5.24 15.26
CA LYS A 145 13.11 -6.71 15.19
C LYS A 145 13.04 -7.21 13.75
N MET A 146 12.26 -6.54 12.89
CA MET A 146 12.08 -6.90 11.49
C MET A 146 13.07 -6.19 10.54
N ALA A 147 14.08 -5.50 11.08
CA ALA A 147 15.10 -4.78 10.31
C ALA A 147 14.50 -3.79 9.28
N VAL A 148 13.45 -3.08 9.69
CA VAL A 148 12.84 -2.02 8.89
C VAL A 148 13.66 -0.74 9.03
N GLU A 149 14.09 -0.18 7.92
CA GLU A 149 14.93 1.02 7.86
C GLU A 149 14.10 2.26 7.51
N VAL A 150 13.13 2.13 6.61
CA VAL A 150 12.26 3.24 6.18
C VAL A 150 10.81 2.77 6.19
N ILE A 151 9.94 3.60 6.74
CA ILE A 151 8.49 3.47 6.69
C ILE A 151 7.95 4.74 6.06
N CYS A 152 7.05 4.59 5.10
CA CYS A 152 6.24 5.71 4.62
C CYS A 152 4.78 5.50 5.02
N THR A 153 4.30 6.32 5.97
CA THR A 153 2.88 6.35 6.35
C THR A 153 2.07 7.04 5.25
N THR A 154 0.75 6.98 5.35
CA THR A 154 -0.16 7.61 4.39
C THR A 154 -1.00 8.66 5.11
N ASP A 155 -0.76 9.93 4.79
CA ASP A 155 -1.18 11.07 5.59
C ASP A 155 -2.00 12.08 4.76
N ASP A 156 -2.98 12.71 5.41
CA ASP A 156 -3.88 13.67 4.79
C ASP A 156 -3.19 15.05 4.67
N PRO A 157 -3.41 15.82 3.58
CA PRO A 157 -2.87 17.17 3.44
C PRO A 157 -3.10 18.08 4.65
N ILE A 158 -4.17 17.89 5.44
CA ILE A 158 -4.46 18.72 6.61
C ILE A 158 -3.68 18.34 7.86
N ASP A 159 -3.00 17.19 7.87
CA ASP A 159 -2.34 16.67 9.06
C ASP A 159 -1.16 17.55 9.49
N SER A 160 -0.96 17.64 10.82
CA SER A 160 0.10 18.44 11.42
C SER A 160 1.47 17.78 11.35
N LEU A 161 1.54 16.49 11.02
CA LEU A 161 2.77 15.68 10.93
C LEU A 161 3.66 15.77 12.20
N THR A 162 3.07 16.09 13.34
CA THR A 162 3.80 16.32 14.60
C THR A 162 4.49 15.06 15.08
N TYR A 163 3.93 13.88 14.82
CA TYR A 163 4.55 12.62 15.21
C TYR A 163 5.74 12.26 14.32
N HIS A 164 5.71 12.55 13.02
CA HIS A 164 6.89 12.45 12.14
C HIS A 164 8.04 13.31 12.64
N GLN A 165 7.78 14.56 13.01
CA GLN A 165 8.79 15.47 13.58
C GLN A 165 9.42 14.90 14.84
N LYS A 166 8.62 14.29 15.70
CA LYS A 166 9.08 13.70 16.96
C LYS A 166 9.82 12.38 16.77
N LEU A 167 9.67 11.72 15.62
CA LEU A 167 10.34 10.46 15.26
C LEU A 167 11.67 10.68 14.51
N ALA A 168 12.09 11.92 14.31
CA ALA A 168 13.29 12.25 13.54
C ALA A 168 14.61 11.68 14.10
N GLU A 169 14.65 11.33 15.39
CA GLU A 169 15.84 10.81 16.09
C GLU A 169 15.86 9.28 16.26
N GLU A 170 14.92 8.55 15.65
CA GLU A 170 14.93 7.09 15.69
C GLU A 170 15.99 6.45 14.78
N SER A 171 16.31 5.18 15.07
CA SER A 171 17.25 4.39 14.25
C SER A 171 16.67 3.94 12.89
N PHE A 172 15.42 4.29 12.61
CA PHE A 172 14.70 4.05 11.37
C PHE A 172 13.96 5.34 11.00
N ALA A 173 13.72 5.56 9.71
CA ALA A 173 13.04 6.74 9.23
C ALA A 173 11.53 6.51 9.08
N VAL A 174 10.73 7.49 9.51
CA VAL A 174 9.28 7.52 9.27
C VAL A 174 8.95 8.77 8.48
N TYR A 175 8.66 8.60 7.19
CA TYR A 175 8.31 9.69 6.30
C TYR A 175 6.79 9.70 6.02
N PRO A 176 6.19 10.88 5.84
CA PRO A 176 4.80 10.96 5.41
C PRO A 176 4.68 10.75 3.89
N THR A 177 3.56 10.18 3.45
CA THR A 177 3.11 10.14 2.04
C THR A 177 1.89 11.01 1.89
N PHE A 178 1.90 11.94 0.93
CA PHE A 178 0.81 12.89 0.73
C PHE A 178 -0.38 12.23 0.02
N ARG A 179 -1.53 12.09 0.69
CA ARG A 179 -2.75 11.48 0.11
C ARG A 179 -3.96 12.42 0.14
N PRO A 180 -4.21 13.19 -0.94
CA PRO A 180 -5.25 14.21 -0.99
C PRO A 180 -6.63 13.68 -1.40
N ASP A 181 -6.97 12.43 -1.10
CA ASP A 181 -8.21 11.78 -1.55
C ASP A 181 -9.46 12.59 -1.14
N LYS A 182 -9.48 13.22 0.04
CA LYS A 182 -10.61 14.05 0.48
C LYS A 182 -10.74 15.37 -0.30
N ALA A 183 -9.63 15.89 -0.83
CA ALA A 183 -9.64 17.06 -1.73
C ALA A 183 -10.10 16.70 -3.15
N ILE A 184 -9.84 15.45 -3.56
CA ILE A 184 -10.16 14.92 -4.89
C ILE A 184 -11.62 14.47 -4.97
N ASN A 185 -12.13 13.82 -3.93
CA ASN A 185 -13.47 13.24 -3.89
C ASN A 185 -14.55 14.27 -3.53
N LEU A 186 -14.72 15.28 -4.38
CA LEU A 186 -15.66 16.37 -4.18
C LEU A 186 -17.13 15.92 -4.04
N GLN A 187 -17.49 14.76 -4.56
CA GLN A 187 -18.83 14.18 -4.42
C GLN A 187 -19.19 13.81 -2.97
N ASN A 188 -18.20 13.67 -2.09
CA ASN A 188 -18.43 13.30 -0.71
C ASN A 188 -19.14 14.43 0.04
N SER A 189 -20.07 14.07 0.92
CA SER A 189 -20.83 15.03 1.72
C SER A 189 -19.93 15.87 2.63
N GLU A 190 -18.82 15.33 3.12
CA GLU A 190 -17.88 16.03 3.99
C GLU A 190 -16.99 17.05 3.26
N PHE A 191 -16.98 17.08 1.93
CA PHE A 191 -16.06 17.91 1.14
C PHE A 191 -16.04 19.39 1.56
N PRO A 192 -17.18 20.10 1.76
CA PRO A 192 -17.16 21.50 2.19
C PRO A 192 -16.58 21.69 3.60
N ALA A 193 -16.77 20.73 4.50
CA ALA A 193 -16.17 20.79 5.84
C ALA A 193 -14.66 20.55 5.76
N TYR A 194 -14.23 19.62 4.91
CA TYR A 194 -12.81 19.36 4.64
C TYR A 194 -12.10 20.58 4.04
N LEU A 195 -12.71 21.30 3.10
CA LEU A 195 -12.13 22.54 2.54
C LEU A 195 -11.83 23.59 3.61
N LYS A 196 -12.70 23.72 4.63
CA LYS A 196 -12.45 24.64 5.76
C LYS A 196 -11.22 24.21 6.57
N GLN A 197 -11.06 22.91 6.80
CA GLN A 197 -9.89 22.37 7.51
C GLN A 197 -8.61 22.55 6.70
N LEU A 198 -8.67 22.30 5.39
CA LEU A 198 -7.55 22.53 4.48
C LEU A 198 -7.16 24.02 4.42
N ALA A 199 -8.15 24.92 4.38
CA ALA A 199 -7.91 26.36 4.41
C ALA A 199 -7.16 26.80 5.69
N ILE A 200 -7.53 26.22 6.84
CA ILE A 200 -6.83 26.45 8.12
C ILE A 200 -5.41 25.88 8.05
N ALA A 201 -5.24 24.63 7.63
CA ALA A 201 -3.92 23.96 7.58
C ALA A 201 -2.95 24.63 6.59
N ALA A 202 -3.48 25.22 5.51
CA ALA A 202 -2.69 25.96 4.52
C ALA A 202 -2.57 27.45 4.84
N SER A 203 -3.24 27.95 5.89
CA SER A 203 -3.37 29.37 6.20
C SER A 203 -3.79 30.20 4.97
N LYS A 204 -4.75 29.67 4.20
CA LYS A 204 -5.14 30.22 2.90
C LYS A 204 -6.64 30.04 2.67
N GLU A 205 -7.30 31.10 2.25
CA GLU A 205 -8.73 31.05 1.90
C GLU A 205 -8.92 30.21 0.63
N ILE A 206 -9.97 29.38 0.60
CA ILE A 206 -10.32 28.54 -0.55
C ILE A 206 -11.73 28.90 -1.01
N THR A 207 -11.82 29.68 -2.08
CA THR A 207 -13.08 30.18 -2.66
C THR A 207 -13.24 29.83 -4.14
N SER A 208 -12.20 29.30 -4.77
CA SER A 208 -12.15 28.86 -6.17
C SER A 208 -11.30 27.61 -6.35
N TYR A 209 -11.42 26.94 -7.49
CA TYR A 209 -10.56 25.81 -7.87
C TYR A 209 -9.08 26.20 -7.82
N GLN A 210 -8.75 27.40 -8.32
CA GLN A 210 -7.38 27.90 -8.28
C GLN A 210 -6.85 28.02 -6.84
N THR A 211 -7.63 28.61 -5.92
CA THR A 211 -7.21 28.72 -4.52
C THR A 211 -7.09 27.37 -3.81
N LEU A 212 -7.86 26.35 -4.22
CA LEU A 212 -7.69 24.97 -3.75
C LEU A 212 -6.34 24.39 -4.17
N VAL A 213 -5.97 24.52 -5.45
CA VAL A 213 -4.66 24.06 -5.97
C VAL A 213 -3.53 24.78 -5.24
N GLU A 214 -3.66 26.08 -5.01
CA GLU A 214 -2.66 26.86 -4.28
C GLU A 214 -2.54 26.42 -2.81
N ALA A 215 -3.66 26.14 -2.12
CA ALA A 215 -3.64 25.63 -0.75
C ALA A 215 -2.96 24.24 -0.68
N LEU A 216 -3.28 23.33 -1.60
CA LEU A 216 -2.62 22.02 -1.68
C LEU A 216 -1.13 22.15 -2.01
N THR A 217 -0.74 23.11 -2.85
CA THR A 217 0.68 23.38 -3.15
C THR A 217 1.46 23.84 -1.91
N VAL A 218 0.84 24.65 -1.04
CA VAL A 218 1.40 25.01 0.26
C VAL A 218 1.59 23.76 1.13
N ARG A 219 0.59 22.86 1.16
CA ARG A 219 0.68 21.61 1.93
C ARG A 219 1.72 20.64 1.37
N ILE A 220 1.87 20.53 0.05
CA ILE A 220 2.96 19.78 -0.59
C ILE A 220 4.32 20.31 -0.12
N SER A 221 4.50 21.63 -0.11
CA SER A 221 5.74 22.25 0.37
C SER A 221 6.00 21.97 1.86
N TYR A 222 4.94 21.95 2.68
CA TYR A 222 5.04 21.57 4.09
C TYR A 222 5.47 20.12 4.27
N PHE A 223 4.86 19.19 3.53
CA PHE A 223 5.22 17.77 3.54
C PHE A 223 6.67 17.53 3.08
N GLN A 224 7.13 18.27 2.06
CA GLN A 224 8.52 18.22 1.60
C GLN A 224 9.51 18.55 2.72
N GLN A 225 9.19 19.55 3.56
CA GLN A 225 10.00 19.92 4.72
C GLN A 225 10.03 18.83 5.80
N GLN A 226 9.03 17.95 5.85
CA GLN A 226 8.98 16.78 6.74
C GLN A 226 9.59 15.52 6.11
N GLY A 227 10.29 15.64 4.98
CA GLY A 227 10.94 14.50 4.33
C GLY A 227 10.05 13.70 3.38
N CYS A 228 8.83 14.14 3.10
CA CYS A 228 7.95 13.49 2.11
C CYS A 228 8.63 13.41 0.74
N ARG A 229 8.49 12.25 0.07
CA ARG A 229 8.97 12.01 -1.30
C ARG A 229 7.92 11.35 -2.19
N LEU A 230 6.75 11.05 -1.63
CA LEU A 230 5.71 10.27 -2.29
C LEU A 230 4.36 10.96 -2.15
N ALA A 231 3.55 10.85 -3.20
CA ALA A 231 2.12 11.10 -3.15
C ALA A 231 1.37 9.81 -3.49
N ASP A 232 0.18 9.64 -2.91
CA ASP A 232 -0.70 8.52 -3.19
C ASP A 232 -2.10 8.99 -3.55
N HIS A 233 -2.71 8.31 -4.52
CA HIS A 233 -4.05 8.59 -5.00
C HIS A 233 -4.81 7.30 -5.21
N SER A 234 -6.01 7.20 -4.61
CA SER A 234 -6.92 6.11 -4.90
C SER A 234 -8.11 6.57 -5.74
N LEU A 235 -8.21 6.02 -6.94
CA LEU A 235 -9.24 6.37 -7.93
C LEU A 235 -9.80 5.08 -8.55
N SER A 236 -11.08 5.08 -8.93
CA SER A 236 -11.61 3.96 -9.72
C SER A 236 -10.96 3.96 -11.11
N ARG A 237 -10.98 5.10 -11.80
CA ARG A 237 -10.31 5.35 -13.09
C ARG A 237 -10.08 6.83 -13.31
N LEU A 238 -9.20 7.16 -14.26
CA LEU A 238 -9.01 8.53 -14.73
C LEU A 238 -10.04 8.86 -15.84
N GLY A 239 -10.42 10.13 -15.92
CA GLY A 239 -11.37 10.66 -16.89
C GLY A 239 -10.81 10.63 -18.32
N GLU A 240 -11.68 10.31 -19.28
CA GLU A 240 -11.37 10.37 -20.71
C GLU A 240 -11.81 11.71 -21.32
N GLU A 241 -12.63 12.47 -20.60
CA GLU A 241 -13.39 13.63 -21.05
C GLU A 241 -12.55 14.91 -21.07
N ALA A 242 -12.58 15.66 -22.17
CA ALA A 242 -11.87 16.93 -22.26
C ALA A 242 -12.38 17.89 -21.18
N TYR A 243 -11.48 18.69 -20.61
CA TYR A 243 -11.82 19.76 -19.68
C TYR A 243 -10.80 20.88 -19.81
N ASP A 244 -11.20 22.08 -19.40
CA ASP A 244 -10.34 23.23 -19.21
C ASP A 244 -10.50 23.76 -17.78
N VAL A 245 -9.70 24.77 -17.42
CA VAL A 245 -9.72 25.36 -16.09
C VAL A 245 -11.09 25.97 -15.75
N ALA A 246 -11.80 26.52 -16.74
CA ALA A 246 -13.11 27.12 -16.54
C ALA A 246 -14.17 26.05 -16.19
N ALA A 247 -14.10 24.88 -16.82
CA ALA A 247 -14.95 23.73 -16.49
C ALA A 247 -14.69 23.24 -15.05
N LEU A 248 -13.42 23.12 -14.64
CA LEU A 248 -13.07 22.72 -13.28
C LEU A 248 -13.55 23.73 -12.23
N GLU A 249 -13.42 25.02 -12.52
CA GLU A 249 -13.96 26.09 -11.69
C GLU A 249 -15.49 26.00 -11.56
N ALA A 250 -16.20 25.81 -12.67
CA ALA A 250 -17.65 25.66 -12.66
C ALA A 250 -18.10 24.44 -11.83
N ILE A 251 -17.40 23.31 -11.96
CA ILE A 251 -17.68 22.10 -11.16
C ILE A 251 -17.43 22.35 -9.67
N PHE A 252 -16.32 23.03 -9.32
CA PHE A 252 -16.00 23.41 -7.96
C PHE A 252 -17.09 24.30 -7.34
N GLN A 253 -17.47 25.39 -8.04
CA GLN A 253 -18.53 26.30 -7.58
C GLN A 253 -19.88 25.61 -7.47
N LYS A 254 -20.20 24.74 -8.44
CA LYS A 254 -21.40 23.92 -8.40
C LYS A 254 -21.43 23.05 -7.15
N ARG A 255 -20.31 22.44 -6.76
CA ARG A 255 -20.24 21.64 -5.52
C ARG A 255 -20.39 22.47 -4.25
N LEU A 256 -19.94 23.72 -4.25
CA LEU A 256 -20.09 24.63 -3.10
C LEU A 256 -21.51 25.14 -2.92
N THR A 257 -22.28 25.25 -4.01
CA THR A 257 -23.63 25.84 -4.03
C THR A 257 -24.76 24.82 -4.13
N THR A 258 -24.48 23.65 -4.72
CA THR A 258 -25.43 22.58 -4.96
C THR A 258 -24.84 21.23 -4.55
N GLU A 259 -25.70 20.23 -4.34
CA GLU A 259 -25.26 18.90 -3.88
C GLU A 259 -25.02 17.90 -5.00
N THR A 260 -25.56 18.11 -6.21
CA THR A 260 -25.56 17.06 -7.26
C THR A 260 -24.59 17.36 -8.40
N LEU A 261 -23.56 16.52 -8.50
CA LEU A 261 -22.64 16.45 -9.63
C LEU A 261 -22.94 15.22 -10.48
N THR A 262 -22.75 15.34 -11.78
CA THR A 262 -22.76 14.18 -12.68
C THR A 262 -21.47 13.38 -12.51
N ASN A 263 -21.51 12.09 -12.88
CA ASN A 263 -20.31 11.25 -12.86
C ASN A 263 -19.22 11.76 -13.80
N GLU A 264 -19.58 12.48 -14.87
CA GLU A 264 -18.63 13.12 -15.78
C GLU A 264 -17.92 14.31 -15.12
N GLU A 265 -18.68 15.22 -14.51
CA GLU A 265 -18.12 16.36 -13.75
C GLU A 265 -17.18 15.88 -12.64
N ILE A 266 -17.55 14.81 -11.92
CA ILE A 266 -16.69 14.21 -10.88
C ILE A 266 -15.37 13.73 -11.48
N ARG A 267 -15.40 12.96 -12.58
CA ARG A 267 -14.18 12.46 -13.22
C ARG A 267 -13.30 13.57 -13.79
N GLN A 268 -13.91 14.60 -14.40
CA GLN A 268 -13.20 15.77 -14.89
C GLN A 268 -12.45 16.47 -13.75
N PHE A 269 -13.13 16.72 -12.62
CA PHE A 269 -12.52 17.34 -11.46
C PHE A 269 -11.40 16.48 -10.86
N GLN A 270 -11.65 15.19 -10.61
CA GLN A 270 -10.66 14.27 -10.05
C GLN A 270 -9.39 14.20 -10.91
N THR A 271 -9.55 14.12 -12.24
CA THR A 271 -8.43 14.04 -13.18
C THR A 271 -7.73 15.39 -13.32
N GLY A 272 -8.48 16.49 -13.39
CA GLY A 272 -7.96 17.85 -13.41
C GLY A 272 -7.06 18.16 -12.23
N LEU A 273 -7.58 17.92 -11.03
CA LEU A 273 -6.84 18.14 -9.80
C LEU A 273 -5.63 17.21 -9.69
N LEU A 274 -5.76 15.93 -10.07
CA LEU A 274 -4.62 15.01 -10.10
C LEU A 274 -3.48 15.53 -10.99
N ILE A 275 -3.79 15.98 -12.21
CA ILE A 275 -2.77 16.52 -13.12
C ILE A 275 -2.10 17.75 -12.52
N ASP A 276 -2.87 18.69 -11.94
CA ASP A 276 -2.30 19.88 -11.29
C ASP A 276 -1.37 19.52 -10.13
N LEU A 277 -1.71 18.50 -9.35
CA LEU A 277 -0.87 18.00 -8.27
C LEU A 277 0.36 17.24 -8.78
N MET A 278 0.24 16.41 -9.82
CA MET A 278 1.37 15.72 -10.45
C MET A 278 2.41 16.69 -11.02
N ARG A 279 1.98 17.85 -11.55
CA ARG A 279 2.90 18.93 -11.91
C ARG A 279 3.71 19.44 -10.73
N GLN A 280 3.09 19.55 -9.55
CA GLN A 280 3.80 19.95 -8.32
C GLN A 280 4.74 18.84 -7.84
N TYR A 281 4.31 17.57 -7.90
CA TYR A 281 5.15 16.43 -7.54
C TYR A 281 6.41 16.37 -8.39
N ALA A 282 6.30 16.58 -9.71
CA ALA A 282 7.45 16.63 -10.60
C ALA A 282 8.45 17.74 -10.22
N LYS A 283 7.96 18.93 -9.86
CA LYS A 283 8.81 20.05 -9.40
C LYS A 283 9.54 19.75 -8.09
N GLN A 284 8.98 18.91 -7.23
CA GLN A 284 9.58 18.48 -5.96
C GLN A 284 10.43 17.20 -6.10
N GLY A 285 10.48 16.59 -7.28
CA GLY A 285 11.15 15.29 -7.48
C GLY A 285 10.42 14.10 -6.82
N TRP A 286 9.14 14.26 -6.50
CA TRP A 286 8.34 13.21 -5.85
C TRP A 286 7.95 12.10 -6.81
N THR A 287 7.59 10.96 -6.21
CA THR A 287 6.92 9.85 -6.90
C THR A 287 5.41 9.93 -6.67
N ALA A 288 4.62 9.83 -7.74
CA ALA A 288 3.17 9.66 -7.67
C ALA A 288 2.79 8.17 -7.69
N GLN A 289 2.00 7.73 -6.72
CA GLN A 289 1.43 6.38 -6.66
C GLN A 289 -0.04 6.46 -7.05
N LEU A 290 -0.45 5.66 -8.05
CA LEU A 290 -1.83 5.61 -8.51
C LEU A 290 -2.41 4.23 -8.22
N HIS A 291 -3.25 4.14 -7.20
CA HIS A 291 -4.01 2.96 -6.80
C HIS A 291 -5.39 2.95 -7.49
N LEU A 292 -5.47 2.20 -8.59
CA LEU A 292 -6.58 2.24 -9.54
C LEU A 292 -7.50 1.03 -9.41
N MET A 293 -8.76 1.17 -9.85
CA MET A 293 -9.73 0.08 -9.98
C MET A 293 -10.30 -0.49 -8.68
N ALA A 294 -10.30 0.30 -7.59
CA ALA A 294 -11.10 -0.04 -6.41
C ALA A 294 -12.53 0.48 -6.55
N THR A 295 -13.52 -0.37 -6.24
CA THR A 295 -14.90 0.06 -5.95
C THR A 295 -15.10 0.01 -4.44
N ARG A 296 -15.58 1.12 -3.88
CA ARG A 296 -15.66 1.28 -2.42
C ARG A 296 -17.09 1.20 -1.92
N ASN A 297 -17.26 0.72 -0.69
CA ASN A 297 -18.54 0.72 0.02
C ASN A 297 -19.69 0.00 -0.73
N ASN A 298 -19.39 -1.11 -1.41
CA ASN A 298 -20.34 -1.84 -2.24
C ASN A 298 -21.53 -2.42 -1.44
N SER A 299 -21.32 -2.69 -0.14
CA SER A 299 -22.39 -3.09 0.78
C SER A 299 -22.89 -1.87 1.55
N GLN A 300 -24.03 -1.31 1.12
CA GLN A 300 -24.67 -0.18 1.81
C GLN A 300 -25.01 -0.52 3.27
N LYS A 301 -25.47 -1.75 3.53
CA LYS A 301 -25.76 -2.22 4.88
C LYS A 301 -24.52 -2.18 5.76
N LEU A 302 -23.39 -2.70 5.27
CA LEU A 302 -22.14 -2.71 6.03
C LEU A 302 -21.63 -1.29 6.25
N PHE A 303 -21.67 -0.45 5.22
CA PHE A 303 -21.26 0.94 5.30
C PHE A 303 -22.08 1.73 6.34
N GLN A 304 -23.40 1.57 6.37
CA GLN A 304 -24.25 2.21 7.37
C GLN A 304 -23.95 1.74 8.80
N GLN A 305 -23.53 0.48 8.97
CA GLN A 305 -23.26 -0.10 10.28
C GLN A 305 -21.86 0.20 10.81
N ARG A 306 -20.86 0.23 9.91
CA ARG A 306 -19.43 0.22 10.29
C ARG A 306 -18.59 1.32 9.62
N GLY A 307 -19.16 2.06 8.68
CA GLY A 307 -18.44 3.08 7.92
C GLY A 307 -17.51 2.48 6.84
N PRO A 308 -16.63 3.33 6.27
CA PRO A 308 -15.67 2.94 5.23
C PRO A 308 -14.59 1.98 5.77
N ASP A 309 -13.80 1.39 4.86
CA ASP A 309 -12.66 0.52 5.17
C ASP A 309 -12.99 -0.69 6.06
N SER A 310 -14.26 -1.07 6.11
CA SER A 310 -14.79 -2.14 6.95
C SER A 310 -14.83 -3.49 6.24
N GLY A 311 -14.20 -3.63 5.06
CA GLY A 311 -14.21 -4.84 4.23
C GLY A 311 -15.37 -4.92 3.22
N GLY A 312 -16.01 -3.79 2.92
CA GLY A 312 -17.06 -3.64 1.90
C GLY A 312 -16.56 -3.26 0.49
N ASP A 313 -15.25 -3.20 0.30
CA ASP A 313 -14.60 -2.79 -0.95
C ASP A 313 -14.32 -3.99 -1.88
N ALA A 314 -14.23 -3.73 -3.18
CA ALA A 314 -14.10 -4.75 -4.20
C ALA A 314 -13.27 -4.27 -5.41
N MET A 315 -13.01 -5.18 -6.35
CA MET A 315 -12.33 -4.88 -7.61
C MET A 315 -13.32 -4.32 -8.62
N GLY A 316 -12.97 -3.20 -9.23
CA GLY A 316 -13.66 -2.67 -10.41
C GLY A 316 -13.21 -3.35 -11.69
N ASP A 317 -13.96 -3.14 -12.77
CA ASP A 317 -13.73 -3.74 -14.08
C ASP A 317 -13.97 -2.78 -15.26
N ASP A 318 -13.93 -1.47 -15.00
CA ASP A 318 -13.93 -0.45 -16.03
C ASP A 318 -12.72 -0.51 -16.99
N ARG A 319 -12.72 0.34 -18.02
CA ARG A 319 -11.58 0.55 -18.92
C ARG A 319 -10.64 1.60 -18.35
N LEU A 320 -9.35 1.28 -18.28
CA LEU A 320 -8.33 2.15 -17.67
C LEU A 320 -7.44 2.90 -18.67
N ALA A 321 -7.13 2.27 -19.81
CA ALA A 321 -6.03 2.69 -20.69
C ALA A 321 -6.15 4.13 -21.21
N ARG A 322 -7.34 4.55 -21.63
CA ARG A 322 -7.53 5.81 -22.36
C ARG A 322 -7.35 7.03 -21.47
N GLY A 323 -7.98 7.04 -20.30
CA GLY A 323 -7.83 8.12 -19.32
C GLY A 323 -6.37 8.24 -18.86
N LEU A 324 -5.75 7.09 -18.55
CA LEU A 324 -4.34 7.05 -18.13
C LEU A 324 -3.38 7.53 -19.22
N SER A 325 -3.53 7.06 -20.46
CA SER A 325 -2.69 7.47 -21.59
C SER A 325 -2.73 8.98 -21.81
N ARG A 326 -3.93 9.59 -21.75
CA ARG A 326 -4.09 11.03 -21.91
C ARG A 326 -3.43 11.82 -20.77
N THR A 327 -3.64 11.39 -19.52
CA THR A 327 -3.02 12.03 -18.35
C THR A 327 -1.50 12.02 -18.44
N LEU A 328 -0.91 10.86 -18.75
CA LEU A 328 0.54 10.71 -18.89
C LEU A 328 1.07 11.54 -20.06
N ALA A 329 0.40 11.52 -21.21
CA ALA A 329 0.79 12.30 -22.39
C ALA A 329 0.77 13.81 -22.14
N GLN A 330 -0.24 14.30 -21.42
CA GLN A 330 -0.34 15.71 -21.06
C GLN A 330 0.84 16.13 -20.17
N LEU A 331 1.12 15.39 -19.11
CA LEU A 331 2.23 15.69 -18.20
C LEU A 331 3.60 15.56 -18.89
N GLN A 332 3.77 14.56 -19.76
CA GLN A 332 5.00 14.37 -20.53
C GLN A 332 5.25 15.51 -21.52
N ALA A 333 4.22 15.96 -22.24
CA ALA A 333 4.34 17.08 -23.19
C ALA A 333 4.79 18.39 -22.52
N GLU A 334 4.52 18.54 -21.23
CA GLU A 334 4.93 19.67 -20.40
C GLU A 334 6.30 19.44 -19.70
N SER A 335 6.93 18.28 -19.89
CA SER A 335 8.11 17.84 -19.14
C SER A 335 7.89 17.85 -17.62
N LEU A 336 6.65 17.57 -17.18
CA LEU A 336 6.20 17.59 -15.79
C LEU A 336 5.57 16.25 -15.37
N LEU A 337 5.91 15.15 -16.04
CA LEU A 337 5.57 13.80 -15.59
C LEU A 337 6.49 13.39 -14.44
N PRO A 338 6.00 13.18 -13.20
CA PRO A 338 6.84 12.69 -12.10
C PRO A 338 7.21 11.20 -12.30
N LYS A 339 8.14 10.71 -11.47
CA LYS A 339 8.25 9.27 -11.18
C LYS A 339 6.84 8.76 -10.84
N THR A 340 6.41 7.65 -11.42
CA THR A 340 5.02 7.17 -11.23
C THR A 340 4.97 5.66 -11.03
N ILE A 341 4.27 5.21 -10.00
CA ILE A 341 4.00 3.79 -9.76
C ILE A 341 2.51 3.54 -9.99
N LEU A 342 2.21 2.58 -10.86
CA LEU A 342 0.85 2.22 -11.25
C LEU A 342 0.45 0.91 -10.59
N TYR A 343 -0.61 0.94 -9.79
CA TYR A 343 -1.24 -0.23 -9.21
C TYR A 343 -2.65 -0.37 -9.79
N SER A 344 -2.99 -1.55 -10.29
CA SER A 344 -4.39 -1.90 -10.55
C SER A 344 -4.83 -3.00 -9.59
N LEU A 345 -6.02 -2.81 -9.02
CA LEU A 345 -6.67 -3.86 -8.25
C LEU A 345 -7.18 -4.99 -9.14
N ASN A 346 -7.39 -4.75 -10.44
CA ASN A 346 -7.82 -5.76 -11.39
C ASN A 346 -6.61 -6.27 -12.20
N PRO A 347 -6.20 -7.54 -12.04
CA PRO A 347 -4.99 -8.07 -12.69
C PRO A 347 -5.10 -8.11 -14.22
N LYS A 348 -6.32 -8.01 -14.79
CA LYS A 348 -6.50 -7.88 -16.25
C LYS A 348 -5.75 -6.67 -16.82
N ASP A 349 -5.50 -5.65 -16.00
CA ASP A 349 -4.88 -4.41 -16.43
C ASP A 349 -3.35 -4.50 -16.44
N TYR A 350 -2.72 -5.52 -15.85
CA TYR A 350 -1.25 -5.58 -15.80
C TYR A 350 -0.60 -5.52 -17.19
N PRO A 351 -1.03 -6.32 -18.19
CA PRO A 351 -0.44 -6.21 -19.53
C PRO A 351 -0.71 -4.84 -20.18
N VAL A 352 -1.88 -4.24 -19.92
CA VAL A 352 -2.27 -2.93 -20.45
C VAL A 352 -1.39 -1.83 -19.85
N LEU A 353 -1.20 -1.84 -18.52
CA LEU A 353 -0.36 -0.89 -17.80
C LEU A 353 1.10 -0.99 -18.24
N THR A 354 1.63 -2.22 -18.34
CA THR A 354 3.02 -2.45 -18.75
C THR A 354 3.28 -2.00 -20.18
N ALA A 355 2.38 -2.30 -21.12
CA ALA A 355 2.51 -1.80 -22.49
C ALA A 355 2.41 -0.27 -22.57
N LEU A 356 1.47 0.33 -21.82
CA LEU A 356 1.26 1.76 -21.83
C LEU A 356 2.44 2.54 -21.22
N MET A 357 2.97 2.09 -20.07
CA MET A 357 4.08 2.78 -19.41
C MET A 357 5.34 2.82 -20.27
N GLY A 358 5.55 1.82 -21.13
CA GLY A 358 6.65 1.77 -22.08
C GLY A 358 6.70 2.97 -23.04
N ALA A 359 5.54 3.59 -23.32
CA ALA A 359 5.45 4.80 -24.15
C ALA A 359 5.89 6.09 -23.42
N PHE A 360 6.07 6.07 -22.10
CA PHE A 360 6.29 7.26 -21.26
C PHE A 360 7.56 7.18 -20.40
N GLN A 361 8.43 6.18 -20.61
CA GLN A 361 9.72 6.11 -19.92
C GLN A 361 10.65 7.25 -20.38
N GLU A 362 11.48 7.77 -19.48
CA GLU A 362 12.44 8.86 -19.74
C GLU A 362 13.77 8.60 -19.00
N GLU A 363 14.63 9.61 -18.85
CA GLU A 363 15.97 9.53 -18.23
C GLU A 363 15.93 9.27 -16.70
N CYS A 364 15.37 8.14 -16.30
CA CYS A 364 15.36 7.60 -14.94
C CYS A 364 15.09 6.09 -15.03
N LYS A 365 15.85 5.27 -14.29
CA LYS A 365 15.69 3.80 -14.33
C LYS A 365 14.26 3.41 -13.92
N GLY A 366 13.46 3.00 -14.88
CA GLY A 366 12.05 2.67 -14.67
C GLY A 366 11.26 3.83 -14.10
N LYS A 367 11.34 5.01 -14.73
CA LYS A 367 10.59 6.21 -14.32
C LYS A 367 9.12 5.90 -14.02
N LEU A 368 8.49 5.08 -14.86
CA LEU A 368 7.19 4.47 -14.58
C LEU A 368 7.38 3.01 -14.16
N GLN A 369 6.70 2.60 -13.09
CA GLN A 369 6.76 1.26 -12.53
C GLN A 369 5.38 0.59 -12.58
N LEU A 370 5.36 -0.72 -12.83
CA LEU A 370 4.22 -1.56 -12.43
C LEU A 370 4.43 -1.88 -10.96
N GLY A 371 3.58 -1.37 -10.09
CA GLY A 371 3.66 -1.63 -8.66
C GLY A 371 3.50 -3.11 -8.33
N SER A 372 3.91 -3.51 -7.12
CA SER A 372 3.70 -4.87 -6.62
C SER A 372 2.22 -5.25 -6.65
N ALA A 373 1.94 -6.56 -6.66
CA ALA A 373 0.58 -7.07 -6.71
C ALA A 373 -0.24 -6.55 -5.51
N TRP A 374 -1.22 -5.69 -5.79
CA TRP A 374 -1.90 -4.89 -4.77
C TRP A 374 -3.13 -5.59 -4.18
N TRP A 375 -3.26 -5.50 -2.85
CA TRP A 375 -4.43 -5.86 -2.05
C TRP A 375 -4.91 -7.30 -2.28
N PHE A 376 -6.00 -7.51 -3.02
CA PHE A 376 -6.50 -8.86 -3.31
C PHE A 376 -5.52 -9.69 -4.15
N ASN A 377 -4.57 -9.02 -4.81
CA ASN A 377 -3.54 -9.64 -5.63
C ASN A 377 -2.24 -9.89 -4.84
N ASP A 378 -2.08 -9.34 -3.63
CA ASP A 378 -0.94 -9.64 -2.73
C ASP A 378 -1.07 -11.07 -2.23
N THR A 379 -0.72 -12.03 -3.08
CA THR A 379 -0.88 -13.47 -2.90
C THR A 379 0.21 -14.19 -3.70
N TYR A 380 0.41 -15.49 -3.44
CA TYR A 380 1.36 -16.28 -4.22
C TYR A 380 1.14 -16.17 -5.73
N SER A 381 -0.09 -16.36 -6.21
CA SER A 381 -0.41 -16.33 -7.64
C SER A 381 -0.40 -14.91 -8.21
N GLY A 382 -0.94 -13.93 -7.47
CA GLY A 382 -0.99 -12.55 -7.93
C GLY A 382 0.40 -11.91 -8.05
N MET A 383 1.29 -12.14 -7.07
CA MET A 383 2.69 -11.69 -7.17
C MET A 383 3.42 -12.35 -8.33
N ARG A 384 3.24 -13.66 -8.55
CA ARG A 384 3.84 -14.34 -9.71
C ARG A 384 3.35 -13.74 -11.03
N HIS A 385 2.06 -13.46 -11.14
CA HIS A 385 1.49 -12.85 -12.33
C HIS A 385 2.01 -11.43 -12.57
N GLN A 386 2.10 -10.60 -11.53
CA GLN A 386 2.65 -9.25 -11.62
C GLN A 386 4.15 -9.28 -12.01
N LEU A 387 4.96 -10.13 -11.36
CA LEU A 387 6.40 -10.24 -11.60
C LEU A 387 6.70 -10.72 -13.03
N THR A 388 5.99 -11.74 -13.50
CA THR A 388 6.13 -12.26 -14.88
C THR A 388 5.70 -11.21 -15.91
N THR A 389 4.57 -10.53 -15.68
CA THR A 389 4.10 -9.46 -16.58
C THR A 389 5.09 -8.28 -16.65
N LEU A 390 5.67 -7.87 -15.53
CA LEU A 390 6.69 -6.82 -15.50
C LEU A 390 7.99 -7.27 -16.18
N ALA A 391 8.38 -8.53 -16.02
CA ALA A 391 9.57 -9.08 -16.67
C ALA A 391 9.43 -9.15 -18.19
N GLU A 392 8.26 -9.53 -18.69
CA GLU A 392 7.99 -9.68 -20.13
C GLU A 392 7.82 -8.34 -20.85
N GLY A 393 7.18 -7.35 -20.21
CA GLY A 393 6.88 -6.06 -20.83
C GLY A 393 7.70 -4.86 -20.32
N GLY A 394 8.60 -5.08 -19.36
CA GLY A 394 9.39 -4.02 -18.71
C GLY A 394 10.81 -4.48 -18.35
N ILE A 395 11.36 -3.95 -17.25
CA ILE A 395 12.70 -4.31 -16.76
C ILE A 395 12.61 -4.71 -15.29
N LEU A 396 12.46 -6.01 -15.02
CA LEU A 396 12.31 -6.52 -13.65
C LEU A 396 13.50 -6.14 -12.74
N GLY A 397 14.72 -6.07 -13.28
CA GLY A 397 15.90 -5.67 -12.50
C GLY A 397 15.84 -4.26 -11.92
N ASN A 398 14.98 -3.38 -12.47
CA ASN A 398 14.74 -2.02 -11.95
C ASN A 398 13.48 -1.94 -11.07
N PHE A 399 12.85 -3.07 -10.75
CA PHE A 399 11.60 -3.07 -9.99
C PHE A 399 11.85 -2.58 -8.55
N VAL A 400 11.03 -1.63 -8.11
CA VAL A 400 11.10 -1.04 -6.75
C VAL A 400 10.71 -2.00 -5.63
N GLY A 401 10.11 -3.15 -5.96
CA GLY A 401 9.90 -4.22 -5.00
C GLY A 401 8.63 -4.06 -4.16
N MET A 402 8.67 -4.64 -2.96
CA MET A 402 7.51 -4.85 -2.10
C MET A 402 7.24 -3.69 -1.15
N LEU A 403 5.96 -3.45 -0.87
CA LEU A 403 5.41 -2.63 0.21
C LEU A 403 4.37 -3.47 0.97
N THR A 404 4.03 -3.11 2.20
CA THR A 404 3.02 -3.86 2.97
C THR A 404 1.58 -3.45 2.67
N ASP A 405 1.35 -2.15 2.38
CA ASP A 405 0.00 -1.56 2.30
C ASP A 405 -0.87 -1.90 3.53
N SER A 406 -0.24 -1.97 4.70
CA SER A 406 -0.84 -2.55 5.90
C SER A 406 -0.96 -1.55 7.04
N ARG A 407 -1.92 -1.80 7.92
CA ARG A 407 -2.13 -1.12 9.20
C ARG A 407 -1.50 -1.86 10.39
N SER A 408 -0.94 -3.04 10.16
CA SER A 408 -0.44 -3.92 11.23
C SER A 408 1.08 -3.95 11.25
N PHE A 409 1.66 -3.70 12.42
CA PHE A 409 3.09 -3.91 12.72
C PHE A 409 3.53 -5.38 12.60
N LEU A 410 2.58 -6.31 12.49
CA LEU A 410 2.87 -7.72 12.31
C LEU A 410 2.96 -8.11 10.83
N SER A 411 2.81 -7.17 9.89
CA SER A 411 2.73 -7.46 8.46
C SER A 411 4.07 -7.58 7.73
N TYR A 412 5.19 -7.21 8.35
CA TYR A 412 6.53 -7.29 7.73
C TYR A 412 6.92 -8.67 7.15
N PRO A 413 6.43 -9.83 7.65
CA PRO A 413 6.63 -11.12 6.99
C PRO A 413 6.08 -11.20 5.56
N ARG A 414 5.25 -10.25 5.11
CA ARG A 414 4.89 -10.08 3.69
C ARG A 414 6.11 -9.79 2.81
N HIS A 415 7.12 -9.07 3.30
CA HIS A 415 8.39 -8.91 2.59
C HIS A 415 9.15 -10.25 2.47
N GLU A 416 9.18 -11.08 3.52
CA GLU A 416 9.73 -12.45 3.42
C GLU A 416 8.97 -13.27 2.37
N TYR A 417 7.64 -13.19 2.38
CA TYR A 417 6.79 -13.90 1.45
C TYR A 417 7.06 -13.50 0.00
N PHE A 418 7.09 -12.20 -0.29
CA PHE A 418 7.48 -11.65 -1.59
C PHE A 418 8.88 -12.10 -2.02
N ARG A 419 9.90 -11.96 -1.15
CA ARG A 419 11.29 -12.31 -1.47
C ARG A 419 11.43 -13.78 -1.85
N ARG A 420 10.72 -14.67 -1.15
CA ARG A 420 10.70 -16.11 -1.49
C ARG A 420 10.07 -16.36 -2.86
N ILE A 421 8.96 -15.67 -3.17
CA ILE A 421 8.29 -15.79 -4.46
C ILE A 421 9.19 -15.28 -5.59
N LEU A 422 9.82 -14.12 -5.41
CA LEU A 422 10.77 -13.55 -6.36
C LEU A 422 11.92 -14.52 -6.67
N CYS A 423 12.59 -15.05 -5.64
CA CYS A 423 13.66 -16.02 -5.83
C CYS A 423 13.18 -17.29 -6.53
N GLN A 424 11.97 -17.77 -6.20
CA GLN A 424 11.40 -18.95 -6.85
C GLN A 424 11.09 -18.69 -8.32
N VAL A 425 10.47 -17.56 -8.68
CA VAL A 425 10.19 -17.19 -10.08
C VAL A 425 11.47 -17.11 -10.90
N ILE A 426 12.49 -16.39 -10.42
CA ILE A 426 13.77 -16.25 -11.13
C ILE A 426 14.44 -17.61 -11.31
N SER A 427 14.40 -18.47 -10.28
CA SER A 427 15.01 -19.79 -10.37
C SER A 427 14.35 -20.72 -11.38
N GLU A 428 13.02 -20.60 -11.58
CA GLU A 428 12.29 -21.39 -12.58
C GLU A 428 12.76 -21.02 -13.99
N TRP A 429 13.01 -19.74 -14.25
CA TRP A 429 13.59 -19.30 -15.53
C TRP A 429 15.02 -19.80 -15.75
N VAL A 430 15.80 -19.99 -14.69
CA VAL A 430 17.12 -20.63 -14.78
C VAL A 430 16.99 -22.13 -15.10
N GLU A 431 16.10 -22.85 -14.42
CA GLU A 431 15.84 -24.28 -14.68
C GLU A 431 15.33 -24.52 -16.11
N ASP A 432 14.50 -23.61 -16.63
CA ASP A 432 13.98 -23.65 -17.99
C ASP A 432 15.03 -23.27 -19.06
N GLY A 433 16.23 -22.83 -18.65
CA GLY A 433 17.28 -22.36 -19.57
C GLY A 433 17.01 -21.00 -20.21
N GLN A 434 16.06 -20.23 -19.66
CA GLN A 434 15.75 -18.86 -20.10
C GLN A 434 16.72 -17.83 -19.52
N LEU A 435 17.37 -18.16 -18.39
CA LEU A 435 18.41 -17.36 -17.75
C LEU A 435 19.65 -18.21 -17.45
N PRO A 436 20.87 -17.63 -17.47
CA PRO A 436 22.06 -18.32 -17.04
C PRO A 436 22.01 -18.57 -15.53
N ALA A 437 22.56 -19.71 -15.07
CA ALA A 437 22.75 -20.02 -13.66
C ALA A 437 23.93 -19.23 -13.05
N ASP A 438 23.95 -17.91 -13.24
CA ASP A 438 24.94 -17.00 -12.66
C ASP A 438 24.40 -16.45 -11.33
N GLU A 439 24.84 -17.05 -10.23
CA GLU A 439 24.39 -16.72 -8.87
C GLU A 439 24.73 -15.26 -8.49
N MET A 440 25.90 -14.76 -8.88
CA MET A 440 26.34 -13.42 -8.49
C MET A 440 25.53 -12.35 -9.20
N TYR A 441 25.30 -12.54 -10.51
CA TYR A 441 24.45 -11.65 -11.30
C TYR A 441 22.99 -11.62 -10.80
N LEU A 442 22.35 -12.80 -10.69
CA LEU A 442 20.95 -12.89 -10.29
C LEU A 442 20.74 -12.59 -8.80
N GLY A 443 21.72 -12.92 -7.96
CA GLY A 443 21.74 -12.58 -6.55
C GLY A 443 21.76 -11.07 -6.31
N GLN A 444 22.55 -10.32 -7.11
CA GLN A 444 22.55 -8.86 -7.04
C GLN A 444 21.19 -8.27 -7.44
N ILE A 445 20.59 -8.74 -8.53
CA ILE A 445 19.23 -8.31 -8.94
C ILE A 445 18.21 -8.57 -7.82
N VAL A 446 18.26 -9.73 -7.20
CA VAL A 446 17.37 -10.08 -6.08
C VAL A 446 17.59 -9.14 -4.89
N ALA A 447 18.84 -8.80 -4.56
CA ALA A 447 19.13 -7.84 -3.50
C ALA A 447 18.62 -6.43 -3.85
N ASP A 448 18.75 -6.01 -5.10
CA ASP A 448 18.32 -4.70 -5.58
C ASP A 448 16.80 -4.55 -5.52
N ILE A 449 16.05 -5.53 -6.03
CA ILE A 449 14.58 -5.56 -5.93
C ILE A 449 14.11 -5.64 -4.47
N SER A 450 14.89 -6.30 -3.60
CA SER A 450 14.53 -6.46 -2.20
C SER A 450 14.73 -5.20 -1.35
N TYR A 451 15.51 -4.22 -1.83
CA TYR A 451 15.90 -3.03 -1.06
C TYR A 451 16.47 -1.87 -1.92
N HIS A 452 17.60 -2.07 -2.63
CA HIS A 452 18.36 -0.94 -3.20
C HIS A 452 17.62 -0.13 -4.26
N ASN A 453 16.76 -0.78 -5.04
CA ASN A 453 15.95 -0.10 -6.06
C ASN A 453 14.99 0.89 -5.42
N ALA A 454 14.28 0.51 -4.35
CA ALA A 454 13.42 1.44 -3.61
C ALA A 454 14.24 2.59 -3.02
N LYS A 455 15.37 2.29 -2.34
CA LYS A 455 16.24 3.30 -1.74
C LYS A 455 16.67 4.37 -2.77
N THR A 456 17.09 3.93 -3.95
CA THR A 456 17.53 4.80 -5.04
C THR A 456 16.35 5.50 -5.70
N TYR A 457 15.27 4.79 -6.00
CA TYR A 457 14.14 5.34 -6.75
C TYR A 457 13.40 6.43 -5.97
N PHE A 458 13.36 6.36 -4.64
CA PHE A 458 12.72 7.37 -3.79
C PHE A 458 13.70 8.41 -3.21
N ASP A 459 14.99 8.32 -3.56
CA ASP A 459 16.05 9.19 -3.05
C ASP A 459 16.10 9.22 -1.51
N PHE A 460 15.96 8.05 -0.87
CA PHE A 460 16.09 7.93 0.58
C PHE A 460 17.56 8.05 1.02
N PRO A 461 17.84 8.74 2.14
CA PRO A 461 19.21 8.96 2.59
C PRO A 461 19.92 7.65 2.95
N ASN A 462 21.26 7.69 2.87
CA ASN A 462 22.12 6.54 3.17
C ASN A 462 22.12 6.14 4.63
#